data_AF-A0A8I0HBJ5-F1
#
_entry.id   AF-A0A8I0HBJ5-F1
#
_cell.length_a   1.000
_cell.length_b   1.000
_cell.length_c   1.000
_cell.angle_alpha   90.00
_cell.angle_beta   90.00
_cell.angle_gamma   90.00
#
_symmetry.space_group_name_H-M   'P 1'
#
loop_
_entity.id
_entity.type
_entity.pdbx_description
1 polymer ?
#
loop_
_entity_poly.entity_id
_entity_poly.type
_entity_poly.pdbx_seq_one_letter_code
_entity_poly.pdbx_strand_id
1 'polypeptide(L)'
;TEVPFIERFAAARKAGFDAVEFLFPYDYSTLQIQKQLEQNHLTLALFNTAPGDINAGEWGLSALPGREHEAHADIDLALEY
;
A
#
# COMPACT_ATOMS: atom_id res chain seq x y z
N THR A 1 12.48 -4.62 -17.69
CA THR A 1 11.30 -5.48 -17.85
C THR A 1 10.42 -5.29 -16.65
N GLU A 2 9.14 -5.14 -16.89
CA GLU A 2 8.08 -4.99 -15.90
C GLU A 2 7.77 -6.36 -15.28
N VAL A 3 7.51 -6.38 -13.97
CA VAL A 3 7.16 -7.58 -13.19
C VAL A 3 5.90 -7.33 -12.34
N PRO A 4 5.18 -8.38 -11.92
CA PRO A 4 4.07 -8.27 -10.96
C PRO A 4 4.49 -7.55 -9.68
N PHE A 5 3.53 -6.90 -9.00
CA PHE A 5 3.82 -6.06 -7.82
C PHE A 5 4.69 -6.75 -6.77
N ILE A 6 4.34 -7.97 -6.39
CA ILE A 6 5.04 -8.69 -5.31
C ILE A 6 6.51 -8.99 -5.65
N GLU A 7 6.87 -9.06 -6.92
CA GLU A 7 8.25 -9.29 -7.37
C GLU A 7 9.09 -8.00 -7.40
N ARG A 8 8.44 -6.84 -7.31
CA ARG A 8 9.13 -5.54 -7.39
C ARG A 8 9.99 -5.24 -6.17
N PHE A 9 9.70 -5.83 -5.01
CA PHE A 9 10.54 -5.69 -3.81
C PHE A 9 11.94 -6.25 -4.05
N ALA A 10 12.04 -7.48 -4.57
CA ALA A 10 13.32 -8.07 -4.94
C ALA A 10 14.02 -7.29 -6.07
N ALA A 11 13.26 -6.79 -7.04
CA ALA A 11 13.80 -5.95 -8.11
C ALA A 11 14.36 -4.62 -7.57
N ALA A 12 13.66 -3.95 -6.65
CA ALA A 12 14.10 -2.70 -6.01
C ALA A 12 15.37 -2.93 -5.20
N ARG A 13 15.42 -4.01 -4.40
CA ARG A 13 16.64 -4.37 -3.68
C ARG A 13 17.80 -4.62 -4.63
N LYS A 14 17.60 -5.43 -5.68
CA LYS A 14 18.63 -5.70 -6.69
C LYS A 14 19.13 -4.42 -7.38
N ALA A 15 18.27 -3.41 -7.53
CA ALA A 15 18.63 -2.11 -8.09
C ALA A 15 19.37 -1.18 -7.09
N GLY A 16 19.49 -1.58 -5.82
CA GLY A 16 20.23 -0.81 -4.81
C GLY A 16 19.38 0.08 -3.91
N PHE A 17 18.05 -0.06 -3.92
CA PHE A 17 17.17 0.66 -2.99
C PHE A 17 17.10 -0.01 -1.61
N ASP A 18 17.12 0.80 -0.56
CA ASP A 18 16.95 0.36 0.83
C ASP A 18 15.53 0.58 1.36
N ALA A 19 14.70 1.32 0.61
CA ALA A 19 13.32 1.59 0.95
C ALA A 19 12.42 1.57 -0.29
N VAL A 20 11.14 1.33 -0.08
CA VAL A 20 10.10 1.35 -1.11
C VAL A 20 8.88 2.13 -0.63
N GLU A 21 8.15 2.66 -1.60
CA GLU A 21 6.82 3.22 -1.43
C GLU A 21 5.91 2.71 -2.55
N PHE A 22 4.62 2.66 -2.28
CA PHE A 22 3.57 2.30 -3.24
C PHE A 22 2.23 2.82 -2.75
N LEU A 23 1.22 2.93 -3.63
CA LEU A 23 -0.03 3.57 -3.24
C LEU A 23 -0.91 2.67 -2.36
N PHE A 24 -1.31 1.51 -2.85
CA PHE A 24 -2.37 0.72 -2.21
C PHE A 24 -1.92 -0.74 -2.02
N PRO A 25 -1.71 -1.21 -0.78
CA PRO A 25 -1.31 -2.59 -0.52
C PRO A 25 -2.45 -3.59 -0.50
N TYR A 26 -3.71 -3.13 -0.43
CA TYR A 26 -4.86 -3.87 0.08
C TYR A 26 -5.28 -5.14 -0.67
N ASP A 27 -4.79 -5.36 -1.89
CA ASP A 27 -4.97 -6.62 -2.63
C ASP A 27 -4.03 -7.74 -2.13
N TYR A 28 -3.08 -7.42 -1.25
CA TYR A 28 -2.10 -8.34 -0.68
C TYR A 28 -2.18 -8.31 0.84
N SER A 29 -2.16 -9.47 1.49
CA SER A 29 -2.12 -9.51 2.96
C SER A 29 -0.88 -8.83 3.53
N THR A 30 -1.00 -8.29 4.74
CA THR A 30 0.11 -7.74 5.53
C THR A 30 1.29 -8.70 5.61
N LEU A 31 1.04 -9.99 5.83
CA LEU A 31 2.06 -11.04 5.87
C LEU A 31 2.82 -11.20 4.54
N GLN A 32 2.14 -11.09 3.39
CA GLN A 32 2.79 -11.16 2.09
C GLN A 32 3.75 -9.99 1.89
N ILE A 33 3.33 -8.77 2.25
CA ILE A 33 4.14 -7.56 2.11
C ILE A 33 5.30 -7.56 3.11
N GLN A 34 5.02 -7.82 4.39
CA GLN A 34 6.03 -7.92 5.44
C GLN A 34 7.13 -8.91 5.08
N LYS A 35 6.76 -10.10 4.59
CA LYS A 35 7.72 -11.10 4.13
C LYS A 35 8.61 -10.58 3.01
N GLN A 36 8.08 -9.81 2.05
CA GLN A 36 8.90 -9.21 0.99
C GLN A 36 9.85 -8.15 1.54
N LEU A 37 9.40 -7.30 2.46
CA LEU A 37 10.24 -6.28 3.08
C LEU A 37 11.40 -6.92 3.86
N GLU A 38 11.10 -7.92 4.70
CA GLU A 38 12.10 -8.64 5.50
C GLU A 38 13.11 -9.39 4.63
N GLN A 39 12.64 -10.15 3.64
CA GLN A 39 13.50 -10.96 2.76
C GLN A 39 14.44 -10.10 1.91
N ASN A 40 14.00 -8.90 1.55
CA ASN A 40 14.76 -8.00 0.69
C ASN A 40 15.45 -6.87 1.46
N HIS A 41 15.40 -6.87 2.79
CA HIS A 41 15.99 -5.82 3.64
C HIS A 41 15.56 -4.41 3.23
N LEU A 42 14.25 -4.23 3.04
CA LEU A 42 13.65 -2.96 2.63
C LEU A 42 12.83 -2.34 3.77
N THR A 43 12.92 -1.02 3.90
CA THR A 43 11.99 -0.23 4.70
C THR A 43 10.77 0.17 3.87
N LEU A 44 9.57 0.03 4.41
CA LEU A 44 8.37 0.64 3.83
C LEU A 44 8.33 2.12 4.24
N ALA A 45 8.56 3.02 3.30
CA ALA A 45 8.64 4.47 3.56
C ALA A 45 7.27 5.14 3.56
N LEU A 46 6.37 4.71 2.66
CA LEU A 46 5.05 5.31 2.48
C LEU A 46 4.08 4.35 1.78
N PHE A 47 2.83 4.41 2.22
CA PHE A 47 1.67 3.98 1.44
C PHE A 47 0.44 4.82 1.83
N ASN A 48 -0.66 4.67 1.10
CA ASN A 48 -1.87 5.47 1.27
C ASN A 48 -2.99 4.64 1.92
N THR A 49 -3.94 5.33 2.60
CA THR A 49 -5.26 4.76 2.94
C THR A 49 -6.00 4.27 1.69
N ALA A 50 -7.03 3.43 1.86
CA ALA A 50 -7.84 2.97 0.74
C ALA A 50 -8.44 4.17 -0.04
N PRO A 51 -8.50 4.09 -1.38
CA PRO A 51 -8.94 5.22 -2.20
C PRO A 51 -10.47 5.32 -2.36
N GLY A 52 -11.24 4.36 -1.83
CA GLY A 52 -12.63 4.14 -2.22
C GLY A 52 -12.75 3.35 -3.53
N ASP A 53 -13.87 3.52 -4.24
CA ASP A 53 -14.12 2.90 -5.54
C ASP A 53 -13.48 3.68 -6.69
N ILE A 54 -12.27 3.27 -7.07
CA ILE A 54 -11.53 3.85 -8.20
C ILE A 54 -12.24 3.64 -9.55
N ASN A 55 -13.10 2.63 -9.70
CA ASN A 55 -13.86 2.41 -10.93
C ASN A 55 -15.03 3.38 -11.03
N ALA A 56 -15.54 3.86 -9.90
CA ALA A 56 -16.50 4.96 -9.81
C ALA A 56 -15.83 6.36 -9.82
N GLY A 57 -14.49 6.41 -9.83
CA GLY A 57 -13.71 7.66 -9.85
C GLY A 57 -13.47 8.27 -8.46
N GLU A 58 -13.67 7.52 -7.38
CA GLU A 58 -13.29 7.96 -6.04
C GLU A 58 -11.76 8.02 -5.89
N TRP A 59 -11.28 8.96 -5.06
CA TRP A 59 -9.85 9.17 -4.82
C TRP A 59 -9.59 9.69 -3.39
N GLY A 60 -10.06 8.92 -2.42
CA GLY A 60 -10.01 9.23 -0.99
C GLY A 60 -11.29 9.86 -0.47
N LEU A 61 -11.62 9.55 0.78
CA LEU A 61 -12.91 9.88 1.41
C LEU A 61 -12.81 10.92 2.53
N SER A 62 -11.60 11.20 3.04
CA SER A 62 -11.39 11.98 4.28
C SER A 62 -11.93 13.41 4.26
N ALA A 63 -12.13 13.99 3.07
CA ALA A 63 -12.65 15.35 2.91
C ALA A 63 -14.09 15.38 2.36
N LEU A 64 -14.80 14.25 2.36
CA LEU A 64 -16.18 14.14 1.88
C LEU A 64 -17.16 14.17 3.07
N PRO A 65 -17.97 15.23 3.22
CA PRO A 65 -18.96 15.31 4.30
C PRO A 65 -19.95 14.14 4.22
N GLY A 66 -20.19 13.47 5.35
CA GLY A 66 -21.08 12.31 5.46
C GLY A 66 -20.42 10.96 5.17
N ARG A 67 -19.13 10.92 4.81
CA ARG A 67 -18.34 9.68 4.62
C ARG A 67 -17.31 9.45 5.74
N GLU A 68 -17.43 10.16 6.87
CA GLU A 68 -16.43 10.15 7.94
C GLU A 68 -16.21 8.75 8.53
N HIS A 69 -17.28 7.96 8.68
CA HIS A 69 -17.17 6.58 9.18
C HIS A 69 -16.35 5.69 8.25
N GLU A 70 -16.54 5.83 6.93
CA GLU A 70 -15.78 5.06 5.94
C GLU A 70 -14.33 5.53 5.88
N ALA A 71 -14.08 6.84 5.93
CA ALA A 71 -12.74 7.37 6.02
C ALA A 71 -11.99 6.90 7.28
N HIS A 72 -12.67 6.80 8.43
CA HIS A 72 -12.08 6.24 9.65
C HIS A 72 -11.79 4.75 9.51
N ALA A 73 -12.70 3.97 8.89
CA ALA A 73 -12.47 2.56 8.62
C ALA A 73 -11.26 2.33 7.70
N ASP A 74 -11.07 3.18 6.68
CA ASP A 74 -9.91 3.12 5.79
C ASP A 74 -8.59 3.46 6.51
N ILE A 75 -8.64 4.35 7.50
CA ILE A 75 -7.49 4.67 8.38
C ILE A 75 -7.19 3.47 9.29
N ASP A 76 -8.22 2.90 9.94
CA ASP A 76 -8.06 1.74 10.81
C ASP A 76 -7.47 0.55 10.04
N LEU A 77 -7.94 0.30 8.81
CA LEU A 77 -7.37 -0.71 7.93
C LEU A 77 -5.91 -0.41 7.57
N ALA A 78 -5.57 0.85 7.30
CA ALA A 78 -4.19 1.24 6.99
C ALA A 78 -3.25 1.01 8.20
N LEU A 79 -3.73 1.13 9.44
CA LEU A 79 -2.93 0.88 10.64
C LEU A 79 -2.56 -0.61 10.83
N GLU A 80 -3.24 -1.53 10.16
CA GLU A 80 -2.91 -2.96 10.18
C GLU A 80 -1.68 -3.31 9.32
N TYR A 81 -1.30 -2.42 8.38
CA TYR A 81 -0.19 -2.60 7.43
C TYR A 81 1.11 -1.93 7.87
#